data_AF-A0A8T5RR96-F1
#
_entry.id   AF-A0A8T5RR96-F1
#
_cell.length_a   1.000
_cell.length_b   1.000
_cell.length_c   1.000
_cell.angle_alpha   90.00
_cell.angle_beta   90.00
_cell.angle_gamma   90.00
#
_symmetry.space_group_name_H-M   'P 1'
#
loop_
_entity.id
_entity.type
_entity.pdbx_description
1 polymer ?
#
loop_
_entity_poly.entity_id
_entity_poly.type
_entity_poly.pdbx_seq_one_letter_code
_entity_poly.pdbx_strand_id
1 'polypeptide(L)'
;MDINLAAPCGMYCGTCRSYLLLKKDLFKEKGYKQGCKGCRTQDKNCAHIKRDCQVLRKNEIEFCFECNKFPCLRLERLDNRYKTKYNVSFINNLKRNREVGPDNWLKEQAVLYTCPECEGEICVHDAECYDCGNKLNPNNNL
;
A
#
# COMPACT_ATOMS: atom_id res chain seq x y z
N MET A 1 -2.14 6.73 -13.64
CA MET A 1 -2.64 5.53 -12.89
C MET A 1 -3.70 6.01 -11.91
N ASP A 2 -4.51 5.13 -11.34
CA ASP A 2 -5.51 5.56 -10.35
C ASP A 2 -4.82 6.01 -9.05
N ILE A 3 -4.98 7.30 -8.70
CA ILE A 3 -4.45 7.91 -7.47
C ILE A 3 -4.93 7.20 -6.21
N ASN A 4 -6.08 6.51 -6.27
CA ASN A 4 -6.63 5.73 -5.16
C ASN A 4 -5.72 4.61 -4.67
N LEU A 5 -4.77 4.19 -5.50
CA LEU A 5 -3.75 3.20 -5.14
C LEU A 5 -2.61 3.79 -4.32
N ALA A 6 -2.43 5.11 -4.32
CA ALA A 6 -1.44 5.78 -3.48
C ALA A 6 -2.05 6.15 -2.13
N ALA A 7 -1.90 5.27 -1.14
CA ALA A 7 -2.41 5.57 0.19
C ALA A 7 -1.70 6.79 0.79
N PRO A 8 -2.41 7.64 1.56
CA PRO A 8 -1.79 8.78 2.24
C PRO A 8 -0.60 8.42 3.13
N CYS A 9 -0.55 7.18 3.63
CA CYS A 9 0.52 6.67 4.49
C CYS A 9 1.71 6.04 3.76
N GLY A 10 1.74 5.99 2.43
CA GLY A 10 2.85 5.38 1.66
C GLY A 10 2.67 3.91 1.28
N MET A 11 1.51 3.31 1.58
CA MET A 11 1.14 1.99 1.07
C MET A 11 0.72 2.09 -0.41
N TYR A 12 1.28 1.26 -1.27
CA TYR A 12 0.72 1.02 -2.60
C TYR A 12 -0.43 0.01 -2.46
N CYS A 13 -1.68 0.46 -2.60
CA CYS A 13 -2.84 -0.40 -2.36
C CYS A 13 -2.95 -1.53 -3.38
N GLY A 14 -2.35 -1.39 -4.56
CA GLY A 14 -2.32 -2.44 -5.59
C GLY A 14 -1.71 -3.77 -5.11
N THR A 15 -0.98 -3.77 -3.99
CA THR A 15 -0.34 -4.98 -3.43
C THR A 15 -0.99 -5.44 -2.13
N CYS A 16 -1.96 -4.69 -1.63
CA CYS A 16 -2.67 -5.00 -0.40
C CYS A 16 -3.56 -6.23 -0.60
N ARG A 17 -3.47 -7.22 0.30
CA ARG A 17 -4.33 -8.41 0.28
C ARG A 17 -5.80 -8.06 0.11
N SER A 18 -6.34 -7.18 0.96
CA SER A 18 -7.76 -6.81 0.89
C SER A 18 -8.16 -6.16 -0.43
N TYR A 19 -7.26 -5.41 -1.08
CA TYR A 19 -7.53 -4.81 -2.38
C TYR A 19 -7.53 -5.86 -3.49
N LEU A 20 -6.49 -6.69 -3.54
CA LEU A 20 -6.35 -7.74 -4.54
C LEU A 20 -7.46 -8.80 -4.45
N LEU A 21 -7.86 -9.18 -3.24
CA LEU A 21 -8.99 -10.09 -3.04
C LEU A 21 -10.28 -9.58 -3.68
N LEU A 22 -10.56 -8.27 -3.55
CA LEU A 22 -11.72 -7.66 -4.19
C LEU A 22 -11.55 -7.54 -5.70
N LYS A 23 -10.39 -7.09 -6.15
CA LYS A 23 -10.09 -6.90 -7.57
C LYS A 23 -10.20 -8.20 -8.37
N LYS A 24 -9.75 -9.32 -7.80
CA LYS A 24 -9.64 -10.62 -8.46
C LYS A 24 -10.73 -11.62 -8.07
N ASP A 25 -11.68 -11.24 -7.22
CA ASP A 25 -12.72 -12.12 -6.67
C ASP A 25 -12.18 -13.40 -6.00
N LEU A 26 -11.09 -13.27 -5.23
CA LEU A 26 -10.38 -14.40 -4.61
C LEU A 26 -10.85 -14.72 -3.18
N PHE A 27 -11.99 -14.19 -2.76
CA PHE A 27 -12.51 -14.34 -1.39
C PHE A 27 -12.66 -15.80 -0.96
N LYS A 28 -13.28 -16.62 -1.82
CA LYS A 28 -13.53 -18.04 -1.54
C LYS A 28 -12.24 -18.83 -1.48
N GLU A 29 -11.33 -18.61 -2.42
CA GLU A 29 -10.05 -19.32 -2.51
C GLU A 29 -9.17 -19.04 -1.29
N LYS A 30 -9.03 -17.76 -0.91
CA LYS A 30 -8.12 -17.34 0.16
C LYS A 30 -8.78 -17.35 1.55
N GLY A 31 -10.08 -17.66 1.66
CA GLY A 31 -10.80 -17.76 2.93
C GLY A 31 -11.14 -16.43 3.61
N TYR A 32 -11.35 -15.36 2.84
CA TYR A 32 -11.67 -14.02 3.35
C TYR A 32 -13.11 -13.61 3.04
N LYS A 33 -13.69 -12.74 3.86
CA LYS A 33 -15.08 -12.30 3.74
C LYS A 33 -15.26 -10.88 3.21
N GLN A 34 -14.19 -10.07 3.20
CA GLN A 34 -14.26 -8.65 2.87
C GLN A 34 -12.99 -8.16 2.19
N GLY A 35 -13.14 -7.21 1.28
CA GLY A 35 -12.05 -6.57 0.56
C GLY A 35 -12.05 -5.05 0.69
N CYS A 36 -11.17 -4.38 -0.05
CA CYS A 36 -10.92 -2.95 0.03
C CYS A 36 -10.90 -2.32 -1.37
N LYS A 37 -11.51 -1.14 -1.54
CA LYS A 37 -11.53 -0.38 -2.80
C LYS A 37 -10.37 0.63 -2.93
N GLY A 38 -9.39 0.56 -2.03
CA GLY A 38 -8.30 1.53 -1.92
C GLY A 38 -8.47 2.49 -0.74
N CYS A 39 -7.36 3.05 -0.26
CA CYS A 39 -7.35 3.84 0.97
C CYS A 39 -8.03 5.22 0.84
N ARG A 40 -8.10 5.77 -0.38
CA ARG A 40 -8.66 7.10 -0.64
C ARG A 40 -10.17 7.07 -0.88
N THR A 41 -10.67 6.02 -1.53
CA THR A 41 -12.11 5.81 -1.81
C THR A 41 -12.89 5.40 -0.56
N GLN A 42 -12.22 4.81 0.43
CA GLN A 42 -12.83 4.54 1.71
C GLN A 42 -12.94 5.84 2.53
N ASP A 43 -14.10 6.00 3.17
CA ASP A 43 -14.31 6.99 4.23
C ASP A 43 -13.32 6.77 5.40
N LYS A 44 -13.65 7.23 6.60
CA LYS A 44 -12.80 7.25 7.80
C LYS A 44 -12.26 5.87 8.28
N ASN A 45 -12.41 4.78 7.54
CA ASN A 45 -12.20 3.40 7.98
C ASN A 45 -10.94 2.71 7.45
N CYS A 46 -10.02 3.39 6.76
CA CYS A 46 -8.73 2.77 6.45
C CYS A 46 -8.01 2.37 7.75
N ALA A 47 -7.71 1.06 7.88
CA ALA A 47 -7.19 0.42 9.09
C ALA A 47 -5.76 0.84 9.49
N HIS A 48 -5.10 1.69 8.71
CA HIS A 48 -3.70 2.04 8.91
C HIS A 48 -3.49 3.32 9.71
N ILE A 49 -3.92 4.46 9.17
CA ILE A 49 -3.64 5.75 9.81
C ILE A 49 -4.81 6.74 9.74
N LYS A 50 -5.62 6.71 8.66
CA LYS A 50 -6.66 7.71 8.38
C LYS A 50 -7.67 7.83 9.52
N ARG A 51 -8.16 6.70 10.06
CA ARG A 51 -9.16 6.67 11.14
C ARG A 51 -8.77 7.52 12.36
N ASP A 52 -7.50 7.46 12.73
CA ASP A 52 -6.97 8.02 13.98
C ASP A 52 -6.12 9.29 13.75
N CYS A 53 -6.18 9.87 12.54
CA CYS A 53 -5.43 11.06 12.14
C CYS A 53 -6.38 12.19 11.75
N GLN A 54 -6.45 13.25 12.56
CA GLN A 54 -7.40 14.35 12.35
C GLN A 54 -7.15 15.11 11.05
N VAL A 55 -5.90 15.44 10.74
CA VAL A 55 -5.54 16.22 9.54
C VAL A 55 -5.93 15.48 8.25
N LEU A 56 -5.73 14.16 8.19
CA LEU A 56 -6.18 13.32 7.07
C LEU A 56 -7.70 13.19 7.01
N ARG A 57 -8.40 13.17 8.16
CA ARG A 57 -9.87 13.10 8.20
C ARG A 57 -10.55 14.39 7.79
N LYS A 58 -9.87 15.52 7.96
CA LYS A 58 -10.32 16.83 7.53
C LYS A 58 -9.86 17.18 6.12
N ASN A 59 -9.15 16.28 5.44
CA ASN A 59 -8.53 16.50 4.14
C ASN A 59 -7.64 17.76 4.11
N GLU A 60 -6.95 18.06 5.22
CA GLU A 60 -6.00 19.17 5.30
C GLU A 60 -4.66 18.82 4.64
N ILE A 61 -4.39 17.52 4.47
CA ILE A 61 -3.26 16.97 3.73
C ILE A 61 -3.73 15.78 2.90
N GLU A 62 -3.11 15.59 1.75
CA GLU A 62 -3.30 14.45 0.84
C GLU A 62 -2.36 13.29 1.17
N PHE A 63 -1.14 13.60 1.62
CA PHE A 63 -0.14 12.61 2.00
C PHE A 63 0.49 12.94 3.35
N CYS A 64 0.91 11.91 4.08
CA CYS A 64 1.54 12.10 5.39
C CYS A 64 2.84 12.92 5.31
N PHE A 65 3.56 12.95 4.18
CA PHE A 65 4.77 13.76 4.02
C PHE A 65 4.53 15.27 4.02
N GLU A 66 3.28 15.71 3.85
CA GLU A 66 2.88 17.12 3.89
C GLU A 66 2.65 17.60 5.34
N CYS A 67 2.53 16.67 6.29
CA CYS A 67 2.38 17.00 7.69
C CYS A 67 3.68 17.56 8.27
N ASN A 68 3.60 18.68 9.00
CA ASN A 68 4.75 19.25 9.72
C ASN A 68 5.38 18.31 10.77
N LYS A 69 4.65 17.28 11.21
CA LYS A 69 5.13 16.25 12.14
C LYS A 69 5.66 15.01 11.42
N PHE A 70 5.92 15.06 10.12
CA PHE A 70 6.38 13.90 9.36
C PHE A 70 7.85 13.55 9.65
N PRO A 71 8.20 12.27 9.90
CA PRO A 71 7.28 11.17 10.20
C PRO A 71 6.75 11.26 11.63
N CYS A 72 5.43 11.09 11.81
CA CYS A 72 4.86 11.12 13.16
C CYS A 72 4.93 9.73 13.79
N LEU A 73 4.90 9.65 15.12
CA LEU A 73 5.01 8.39 15.87
C LEU A 73 4.03 7.29 15.41
N ARG A 74 2.81 7.65 14.98
CA ARG A 74 1.84 6.69 14.45
C ARG A 74 2.31 6.08 13.13
N LEU A 75 2.87 6.92 12.24
CA LEU A 75 3.42 6.47 10.98
C LEU A 75 4.69 5.63 11.20
N GLU A 76 5.57 6.03 12.11
CA GLU A 76 6.78 5.26 12.44
C GLU A 76 6.45 3.87 12.99
N ARG A 77 5.45 3.75 13.88
CA ARG A 77 4.99 2.44 14.37
C ARG A 77 4.42 1.57 13.26
N LEU A 78 3.64 2.16 12.35
CA LEU A 78 3.09 1.47 11.19
C LEU A 78 4.21 1.00 10.25
N ASP A 79 5.15 1.89 9.95
CA ASP A 79 6.32 1.66 9.12
C ASP A 79 7.21 0.53 9.68
N ASN A 80 7.54 0.57 10.96
CA ASN A 80 8.31 -0.49 11.62
C ASN A 80 7.62 -1.86 11.51
N ARG A 81 6.31 -1.92 11.74
CA ARG A 81 5.55 -3.17 11.58
C ARG A 81 5.63 -3.70 10.14
N TYR A 82 5.54 -2.83 9.14
CA TYR A 82 5.58 -3.23 7.73
C TYR A 82 6.99 -3.60 7.27
N LYS A 83 8.03 -2.91 7.75
CA LYS A 83 9.42 -3.32 7.53
C LYS A 83 9.67 -4.71 8.10
N THR A 84 9.36 -4.94 9.38
CA THR A 84 9.64 -6.22 10.04
C THR A 84 8.87 -7.39 9.41
N LYS A 85 7.64 -7.17 8.94
CA LYS A 85 6.81 -8.27 8.41
C LYS A 85 6.93 -8.49 6.91
N TYR A 86 7.19 -7.42 6.14
CA TYR A 86 7.03 -7.43 4.69
C TYR A 86 8.21 -6.78 3.95
N ASN A 87 9.23 -6.30 4.67
CA ASN A 87 10.36 -5.54 4.11
C ASN A 87 9.95 -4.26 3.36
N VAL A 88 8.80 -3.67 3.70
CA VAL A 88 8.34 -2.42 3.07
C VAL A 88 8.47 -1.24 4.01
N SER A 89 9.11 -0.16 3.54
CA SER A 89 9.20 1.11 4.24
C SER A 89 8.21 2.13 3.67
N PHE A 90 7.15 2.40 4.43
CA PHE A 90 6.16 3.42 4.11
C PHE A 90 6.74 4.83 4.16
N ILE A 91 7.68 5.08 5.07
CA ILE A 91 8.37 6.37 5.14
C ILE A 91 9.24 6.59 3.90
N ASN A 92 9.96 5.56 3.44
CA ASN A 92 10.76 5.69 2.21
C ASN A 92 9.85 5.84 0.99
N ASN A 93 8.74 5.10 0.93
CA ASN A 93 7.74 5.28 -0.12
C ASN A 93 7.20 6.71 -0.16
N LEU A 94 6.90 7.31 1.00
CA LEU A 94 6.44 8.69 1.08
C LEU A 94 7.52 9.70 0.68
N LYS A 95 8.79 9.48 1.05
CA LYS A 95 9.91 10.30 0.58
C LYS A 95 10.05 10.23 -0.94
N ARG A 96 10.02 9.01 -1.51
CA ARG A 96 10.08 8.82 -2.97
C ARG A 96 8.91 9.49 -3.67
N ASN A 97 7.68 9.30 -3.16
CA ASN A 97 6.48 9.94 -3.70
C ASN A 97 6.60 11.48 -3.69
N ARG A 98 7.13 12.07 -2.61
CA ARG A 98 7.40 13.52 -2.54
C ARG A 98 8.40 13.97 -3.61
N GLU A 99 9.41 13.17 -3.91
CA GLU A 99 10.46 13.49 -4.89
C GLU A 99 9.97 13.40 -6.33
N VAL A 100 9.24 12.34 -6.70
CA VAL A 100 8.88 12.07 -8.11
C VAL A 100 7.42 12.38 -8.45
N GLY A 101 6.62 12.70 -7.45
CA GLY A 101 5.18 12.85 -7.55
C GLY A 101 4.43 11.52 -7.55
N PRO A 102 3.13 11.53 -7.22
CA PRO A 102 2.34 10.32 -7.03
C PRO A 102 2.18 9.49 -8.29
N ASP A 103 2.07 10.11 -9.48
CA ASP A 103 1.91 9.38 -10.73
C ASP A 103 3.14 8.55 -11.10
N ASN A 104 4.34 9.10 -10.94
CA ASN A 104 5.57 8.37 -11.22
C ASN A 104 5.85 7.33 -10.14
N TRP A 105 5.60 7.66 -8.87
CA TRP A 105 5.74 6.69 -7.79
C TRP A 105 4.80 5.50 -8.00
N LEU A 106 3.55 5.71 -8.42
CA LEU A 106 2.64 4.62 -8.78
C LEU A 106 3.19 3.73 -9.90
N LYS A 107 3.88 4.30 -10.89
CA LYS A 107 4.52 3.53 -11.98
C LYS A 107 5.66 2.67 -11.46
N GLU A 108 6.50 3.25 -10.62
CA GLU A 108 7.59 2.52 -9.95
C GLU A 108 7.04 1.35 -9.13
N GLN A 109 5.98 1.58 -8.34
CA GLN A 109 5.38 0.52 -7.53
C GLN A 109 4.67 -0.53 -8.38
N ALA A 110 3.98 -0.16 -9.46
CA ALA A 110 3.36 -1.13 -10.36
C ALA A 110 4.41 -2.06 -10.98
N VAL A 111 5.53 -1.50 -11.46
CA VAL A 111 6.64 -2.29 -12.02
C VAL A 111 7.25 -3.19 -10.96
N LEU A 112 7.57 -2.66 -9.77
CA LEU A 112 8.19 -3.42 -8.67
C LEU A 112 7.35 -4.64 -8.25
N TYR A 113 6.03 -4.53 -8.31
CA TYR A 113 5.11 -5.59 -7.87
C TYR A 113 4.46 -6.37 -9.02
N THR A 114 5.03 -6.28 -10.22
CA THR A 114 4.68 -7.16 -11.34
C THR A 114 5.45 -8.47 -11.21
N CYS A 115 4.75 -9.60 -11.33
CA CYS A 115 5.38 -10.92 -11.31
C CYS A 115 6.21 -11.12 -12.59
N PRO A 116 7.52 -11.44 -12.50
CA PRO A 116 8.35 -11.62 -13.68
C PRO A 116 7.99 -12.88 -14.50
N GLU A 117 7.28 -13.84 -13.90
CA GLU A 117 6.95 -15.11 -14.52
C GLU A 117 5.65 -15.07 -15.34
N CYS A 118 4.67 -14.27 -14.92
CA CYS A 118 3.35 -14.25 -15.54
C CYS A 118 2.75 -12.84 -15.73
N GLU A 119 3.52 -11.80 -15.41
CA GLU A 119 3.08 -10.39 -15.42
C GLU A 119 1.90 -10.08 -14.47
N GLY A 120 1.57 -11.02 -13.59
CA GLY A 120 0.53 -10.89 -12.58
C GLY A 120 0.91 -9.98 -11.41
N GLU A 121 0.05 -9.92 -10.41
CA GLU A 121 0.16 -8.95 -9.31
C GLU A 121 0.65 -9.63 -8.03
N ILE A 122 1.72 -9.09 -7.45
CA ILE A 122 2.30 -9.61 -6.22
C ILE A 122 1.60 -8.98 -5.00
N CYS A 123 1.06 -9.83 -4.13
CA CYS A 123 0.55 -9.43 -2.82
C CYS A 123 1.69 -9.28 -1.82
N VAL A 124 1.83 -8.08 -1.23
CA VAL A 124 2.90 -7.81 -0.26
C VAL A 124 2.70 -8.56 1.07
N HIS A 125 1.45 -8.85 1.44
CA HIS A 125 1.16 -9.51 2.71
C HIS A 125 1.42 -11.02 2.70
N ASP A 126 1.37 -11.64 1.52
CA ASP A 126 1.57 -13.09 1.33
C ASP A 126 2.89 -13.44 0.65
N ALA A 127 3.62 -12.43 0.17
CA ALA A 127 4.80 -12.60 -0.69
C ALA A 127 4.49 -13.60 -1.82
N GLU A 128 3.37 -13.40 -2.51
CA GLU A 128 2.81 -14.33 -3.49
C GLU A 128 2.22 -13.56 -4.68
N CYS A 129 2.48 -14.01 -5.90
CA CYS A 129 1.71 -13.58 -7.06
C CYS A 129 0.31 -14.19 -7.01
N TYR A 130 -0.72 -13.35 -7.00
CA TYR A 130 -2.11 -13.81 -6.92
C TYR A 130 -2.66 -14.33 -8.27
N ASP A 131 -1.86 -14.34 -9.32
CA ASP A 131 -2.25 -14.86 -10.64
C ASP A 131 -1.67 -16.26 -10.90
N CYS A 132 -0.41 -16.51 -10.49
CA CYS A 132 0.24 -17.81 -10.70
C CYS A 132 0.62 -18.57 -9.42
N GLY A 133 0.48 -17.95 -8.24
CA GLY A 133 0.80 -18.56 -6.94
C GLY A 133 2.29 -18.60 -6.59
N ASN A 134 3.18 -18.10 -7.45
CA ASN A 134 4.62 -18.07 -7.15
C ASN A 134 4.92 -17.25 -5.90
N LYS A 135 5.86 -17.72 -5.08
CA LYS A 135 6.31 -17.03 -3.87
C LYS A 135 7.47 -16.10 -4.17
N LEU A 136 7.25 -14.80 -4.01
CA LEU A 136 8.24 -13.76 -4.24
C LEU A 136 7.92 -12.52 -3.39
N ASN A 137 8.95 -11.94 -2.78
CA ASN A 137 8.88 -10.63 -2.16
C ASN A 137 9.87 -9.69 -2.88
N PRO A 138 9.39 -8.72 -3.68
CA PRO A 138 10.28 -7.82 -4.43
C PRO A 138 11.10 -6.89 -3.52
N ASN A 139 10.77 -6.81 -2.22
CA ASN A 139 11.47 -5.96 -1.27
C ASN A 139 12.61 -6.66 -0.51
N ASN A 140 12.89 -7.94 -0.75
CA ASN A 140 13.97 -8.66 -0.05
C ASN A 140 15.39 -8.23 -0.47
N ASN A 141 15.52 -7.46 -1.55
CA ASN A 141 16.78 -6.95 -2.07
C ASN A 141 17.00 -5.45 -1.79
N LEU A 142 16.19 -4.86 -0.89
CA LEU A 142 16.21 -3.43 -0.52
C LEU A 142 16.67 -3.21 0.93
#